data_AF-A0A412X1V2-F1
#
_entry.id   AF-A0A412X1V2-F1
#
_cell.length_a   1.000
_cell.length_b   1.000
_cell.length_c   1.000
_cell.angle_alpha   90.00
_cell.angle_beta   90.00
_cell.angle_gamma   90.00
#
_symmetry.space_group_name_H-M   'P 1'
#
loop_
_entity.id
_entity.type
_entity.pdbx_description
1 polymer ?
#
loop_
_entity_poly.entity_id
_entity_poly.type
_entity_poly.pdbx_seq_one_letter_code
_entity_poly.pdbx_strand_id
1 'polypeptide(L)'
;MNGLEFIKAKQRGWAKRKKLELTGGTIPDRGEKNYLRNLPDNLFEELSGENMRCYNSGDGNETRDSKTRLAKMKALHSSSAIVVNLFQYWQGKDICPILNACNVWGRSCKPGQLLENVGSPSFHVVDVPHVPVDGTIRFEEHFEISEDKSRFPRTPNIDVFIRVGLPDIAIESKFAEPYRGGKHEGLKQKYIEELSFWKGLPNLYELAKEISPDDKKFRYLDAAQLIKHVLGLKRSFDKYNSNLGAGRHIKRGFHLLYLWYDVVGKDGFAHRREIEQFAEIARKDNVKFSHVTYQEVIMKLSKEFYEGNESYIDYLTDRYL
;
A
#
# COMPACT_ATOMS: atom_id res chain seq x y z
N MET A 1 -1.79 12.99 23.19
CA MET A 1 -2.54 11.98 22.40
C MET A 1 -1.51 11.18 21.62
N ASN A 2 -1.56 9.84 21.65
CA ASN A 2 -0.70 9.02 20.80
C ASN A 2 -1.31 8.90 19.39
N GLY A 3 -0.53 8.38 18.42
CA GLY A 3 -0.96 8.29 17.02
C GLY A 3 -2.24 7.48 16.80
N LEU A 4 -2.43 6.40 17.56
CA LEU A 4 -3.63 5.56 17.46
C LEU A 4 -4.88 6.32 17.89
N GLU A 5 -4.83 7.00 19.02
CA GLU A 5 -5.97 7.77 19.53
C GLU A 5 -6.29 8.96 18.65
N PHE A 6 -5.28 9.57 18.01
CA PHE A 6 -5.48 10.60 16.98
C PHE A 6 -6.30 10.07 15.80
N ILE A 7 -5.91 8.93 15.22
CA ILE A 7 -6.62 8.33 14.09
C ILE A 7 -8.06 7.99 14.49
N LYS A 8 -8.25 7.29 15.62
CA LYS A 8 -9.59 6.91 16.10
C LYS A 8 -10.47 8.13 16.33
N ALA A 9 -9.96 9.18 16.99
CA ALA A 9 -10.72 10.40 17.25
C ALA A 9 -11.19 11.05 15.95
N LYS A 10 -10.31 11.16 14.95
CA LYS A 10 -10.64 11.71 13.63
C LYS A 10 -11.72 10.89 12.92
N GLN A 11 -11.56 9.57 12.87
CA GLN A 11 -12.52 8.69 12.20
C GLN A 11 -13.88 8.65 12.92
N ARG A 12 -13.93 8.71 14.25
CA ARG A 12 -15.19 8.89 14.99
C ARG A 12 -15.85 10.22 14.70
N GLY A 13 -15.05 11.29 14.54
CA GLY A 13 -15.53 12.60 14.11
C GLY A 13 -16.25 12.53 12.75
N TRP A 14 -15.66 11.84 11.78
CA TRP A 14 -16.28 11.56 10.48
C TRP A 14 -17.59 10.78 10.62
N ALA A 15 -17.59 9.66 11.36
CA ALA A 15 -18.79 8.85 11.56
C ALA A 15 -19.93 9.67 12.20
N LYS A 16 -19.62 10.55 13.17
CA LYS A 16 -20.58 11.47 13.78
C LYS A 16 -21.17 12.45 12.76
N ARG A 17 -20.36 13.04 11.87
CA ARG A 17 -20.86 13.94 10.81
C ARG A 17 -21.79 13.21 9.83
N LYS A 18 -21.48 11.94 9.53
CA LYS A 18 -22.32 11.06 8.70
C LYS A 18 -23.52 10.46 9.44
N LYS A 19 -23.69 10.75 10.73
CA LYS A 19 -24.75 10.21 11.61
C LYS A 19 -24.75 8.66 11.65
N LEU A 20 -23.56 8.06 11.58
CA LEU A 20 -23.39 6.61 11.65
C LEU A 20 -23.33 6.14 13.11
N GLU A 21 -24.07 5.09 13.42
CA GLU A 21 -24.03 4.45 14.74
C GLU A 21 -22.79 3.56 14.88
N LEU A 22 -22.03 3.77 15.96
CA LEU A 22 -20.85 2.97 16.27
C LEU A 22 -21.14 1.92 17.34
N THR A 23 -20.54 0.75 17.14
CA THR A 23 -20.60 -0.41 18.02
C THR A 23 -19.18 -0.87 18.40
N GLY A 24 -19.08 -1.70 19.44
CA GLY A 24 -17.87 -2.37 19.87
C GLY A 24 -17.53 -3.54 18.94
N GLY A 25 -16.24 -3.85 18.81
CA GLY A 25 -15.75 -4.86 17.88
C GLY A 25 -16.02 -6.31 18.27
N THR A 26 -16.55 -6.58 19.48
CA THR A 26 -16.91 -7.94 19.93
C THR A 26 -18.42 -8.11 20.00
N ILE A 27 -18.92 -9.32 19.79
CA ILE A 27 -20.35 -9.65 19.90
C ILE A 27 -20.64 -10.07 21.35
N PRO A 28 -21.65 -9.49 22.06
CA PRO A 28 -22.74 -8.66 21.55
C PRO A 28 -22.57 -7.15 21.84
N ASP A 29 -21.59 -6.49 21.24
CA ASP A 29 -21.25 -5.06 21.45
C ASP A 29 -20.50 -4.78 22.76
N ARG A 30 -19.24 -5.25 22.86
CA ARG A 30 -18.31 -4.84 23.92
C ARG A 30 -17.05 -4.17 23.35
N GLY A 31 -16.38 -3.42 24.22
CA GLY A 31 -15.16 -2.69 23.90
C GLY A 31 -15.42 -1.27 23.40
N GLU A 32 -14.39 -0.66 22.84
CA GLU A 32 -14.45 0.71 22.35
C GLU A 32 -15.32 0.80 21.08
N LYS A 33 -16.21 1.79 21.03
CA LYS A 33 -17.12 2.03 19.90
C LYS A 33 -16.39 2.64 18.71
N ASN A 34 -15.84 1.77 17.86
CA ASN A 34 -15.06 2.12 16.68
C ASN A 34 -15.41 1.25 15.46
N TYR A 35 -16.52 0.50 15.52
CA TYR A 35 -16.97 -0.36 14.44
C TYR A 35 -18.32 0.09 13.91
N LEU A 36 -18.55 -0.13 12.62
CA LEU A 36 -19.85 -0.01 11.98
C LEU A 36 -20.55 -1.38 11.94
N ARG A 37 -21.89 -1.39 11.90
CA ARG A 37 -22.65 -2.64 11.83
C ARG A 37 -22.56 -3.26 10.43
N ASN A 38 -22.69 -2.42 9.40
CA ASN A 38 -22.62 -2.85 8.00
C ASN A 38 -21.28 -2.45 7.40
N LEU A 39 -20.71 -3.36 6.60
CA LEU A 39 -19.47 -3.09 5.89
C LEU A 39 -19.62 -1.99 4.82
N PRO A 40 -20.71 -1.93 4.02
CA PRO A 40 -20.88 -0.87 3.01
C PRO A 40 -20.82 0.56 3.59
N ASP A 41 -21.29 0.76 4.82
CA ASP A 41 -21.21 2.06 5.51
C ASP A 41 -19.75 2.52 5.72
N ASN A 42 -18.81 1.56 5.69
CA ASN A 42 -17.38 1.81 5.83
C ASN A 42 -16.63 1.85 4.50
N LEU A 43 -17.31 1.90 3.35
CA LEU A 43 -16.68 1.93 2.03
C LEU A 43 -17.25 3.05 1.15
N PHE A 44 -16.51 3.47 0.13
CA PHE A 44 -16.99 4.43 -0.87
C PHE A 44 -17.93 3.72 -1.86
N GLU A 45 -17.45 2.59 -2.37
CA GLU A 45 -18.18 1.65 -3.23
C GLU A 45 -18.22 0.29 -2.54
N GLU A 46 -19.29 -0.48 -2.75
CA GLU A 46 -19.33 -1.86 -2.28
C GLU A 46 -18.17 -2.67 -2.85
N LEU A 47 -17.67 -3.66 -2.09
CA LEU A 47 -16.60 -4.53 -2.57
C LEU A 47 -17.05 -5.26 -3.84
N SER A 48 -16.24 -5.15 -4.89
CA SER A 48 -16.47 -5.95 -6.10
C SER A 48 -16.44 -7.44 -5.77
N GLY A 49 -17.16 -8.26 -6.54
CA GLY A 49 -17.18 -9.71 -6.32
C GLY A 49 -15.78 -10.35 -6.39
N GLU A 50 -14.86 -9.77 -7.16
CA GLU A 50 -13.46 -10.17 -7.22
C GLU A 50 -12.72 -9.83 -5.92
N ASN A 51 -12.75 -8.57 -5.50
CA ASN A 51 -12.03 -8.12 -4.29
C ASN A 51 -12.59 -8.82 -3.04
N MET A 52 -13.89 -9.06 -3.01
CA MET A 52 -14.55 -9.84 -1.97
C MET A 52 -13.96 -11.25 -1.87
N ARG A 53 -13.65 -11.91 -2.99
CA ARG A 53 -12.98 -13.22 -2.97
C ARG A 53 -11.56 -13.12 -2.46
N CYS A 54 -10.78 -12.12 -2.90
CA CYS A 54 -9.40 -11.90 -2.44
C CYS A 54 -9.32 -11.76 -0.91
N TYR A 55 -10.14 -10.88 -0.32
CA TYR A 55 -10.16 -10.68 1.12
C TYR A 55 -10.73 -11.87 1.91
N ASN A 56 -11.63 -12.67 1.31
CA ASN A 56 -12.13 -13.91 1.93
C ASN A 56 -11.09 -15.03 1.93
N SER A 57 -10.17 -15.06 0.97
CA SER A 57 -9.07 -16.03 0.92
C SER A 57 -7.89 -15.66 1.83
N GLY A 58 -7.83 -14.42 2.31
CA GLY A 58 -6.81 -13.98 3.25
C GLY A 58 -7.05 -14.49 4.68
N ASP A 59 -5.99 -14.49 5.50
CA ASP A 59 -6.01 -14.99 6.88
C ASP A 59 -6.72 -14.05 7.88
N GLY A 60 -7.17 -12.88 7.42
CA GLY A 60 -7.48 -11.74 8.28
C GLY A 60 -8.87 -11.72 8.92
N ASN A 61 -9.84 -12.53 8.45
CA ASN A 61 -11.28 -12.30 8.71
C ASN A 61 -11.68 -10.84 8.42
N GLU A 62 -11.21 -10.33 7.28
CA GLU A 62 -11.34 -8.91 6.95
C GLU A 62 -12.81 -8.50 6.77
N THR A 63 -13.64 -9.38 6.23
CA THR A 63 -14.96 -9.03 5.71
C THR A 63 -16.11 -9.82 6.33
N ARG A 64 -15.80 -10.91 7.06
CA ARG A 64 -16.78 -11.77 7.71
C ARG A 64 -16.66 -11.65 9.22
N ASP A 65 -17.80 -11.45 9.86
CA ASP A 65 -17.89 -11.52 11.32
C ASP A 65 -17.59 -12.96 11.77
N SER A 66 -16.87 -13.11 12.87
CA SER A 66 -16.69 -14.39 13.55
C SER A 66 -17.79 -14.58 14.60
N LYS A 67 -17.77 -15.74 15.28
CA LYS A 67 -18.70 -16.01 16.39
C LYS A 67 -18.60 -14.99 17.54
N THR A 68 -17.45 -14.31 17.67
CA THR A 68 -17.16 -13.46 18.84
C THR A 68 -16.74 -12.03 18.46
N ARG A 69 -16.42 -11.75 17.20
CA ARG A 69 -15.90 -10.45 16.76
C ARG A 69 -16.47 -10.03 15.41
N LEU A 70 -16.64 -8.73 15.23
CA LEU A 70 -16.97 -8.15 13.93
C LEU A 70 -15.77 -8.22 12.98
N ALA A 71 -16.06 -8.24 11.68
CA ALA A 71 -15.09 -8.20 10.60
C ALA A 71 -14.15 -6.99 10.77
N LYS A 72 -12.86 -7.16 10.49
CA LYS A 72 -11.88 -6.08 10.70
C LYS A 72 -12.16 -4.86 9.83
N MET A 73 -12.63 -5.05 8.60
CA MET A 73 -13.03 -3.95 7.72
C MET A 73 -14.23 -3.15 8.22
N LYS A 74 -14.98 -3.62 9.23
CA LYS A 74 -16.01 -2.80 9.87
C LYS A 74 -15.42 -1.79 10.87
N ALA A 75 -14.14 -1.94 11.25
CA ALA A 75 -13.46 -0.95 12.08
C ALA A 75 -13.23 0.33 11.28
N LEU A 76 -13.55 1.48 11.89
CA LEU A 76 -13.29 2.80 11.30
C LEU A 76 -11.81 3.03 10.96
N HIS A 77 -10.91 2.39 11.70
CA HIS A 77 -9.45 2.46 11.55
C HIS A 77 -8.86 1.21 10.86
N SER A 78 -9.64 0.56 9.98
CA SER A 78 -9.20 -0.59 9.20
C SER A 78 -8.29 -0.17 8.04
N SER A 79 -7.09 -0.75 7.97
CA SER A 79 -6.19 -0.60 6.82
C SER A 79 -6.81 -1.12 5.53
N SER A 80 -7.45 -2.28 5.58
CA SER A 80 -8.09 -2.88 4.41
C SER A 80 -9.22 -2.00 3.87
N ALA A 81 -9.99 -1.33 4.74
CA ALA A 81 -11.04 -0.40 4.30
C ALA A 81 -10.47 0.86 3.62
N ILE A 82 -9.41 1.47 4.16
CA ILE A 82 -8.78 2.64 3.51
C ILE A 82 -8.08 2.27 2.21
N VAL A 83 -7.47 1.07 2.13
CA VAL A 83 -6.90 0.52 0.89
C VAL A 83 -7.98 0.36 -0.17
N VAL A 84 -9.09 -0.29 0.15
CA VAL A 84 -10.22 -0.48 -0.80
C VAL A 84 -10.75 0.86 -1.25
N ASN A 85 -10.99 1.79 -0.32
CA ASN A 85 -11.49 3.12 -0.66
C ASN A 85 -10.53 3.90 -1.55
N LEU A 86 -9.21 3.73 -1.41
CA LEU A 86 -8.25 4.44 -2.25
C LEU A 86 -8.05 3.78 -3.61
N PHE A 87 -8.08 2.45 -3.72
CA PHE A 87 -7.63 1.77 -4.94
C PHE A 87 -8.74 1.10 -5.75
N GLN A 88 -9.83 0.64 -5.14
CA GLN A 88 -10.89 -0.07 -5.88
C GLN A 88 -11.54 0.83 -6.93
N TYR A 89 -11.72 2.10 -6.61
CA TYR A 89 -12.30 3.10 -7.53
C TYR A 89 -11.59 3.16 -8.88
N TRP A 90 -10.30 2.84 -8.93
CA TRP A 90 -9.46 2.91 -10.14
C TRP A 90 -9.42 1.59 -10.92
N GLN A 91 -10.03 0.50 -10.42
CA GLN A 91 -10.10 -0.76 -11.18
C GLN A 91 -10.95 -0.58 -12.44
N GLY A 92 -10.37 -0.91 -13.60
CA GLY A 92 -11.02 -0.75 -14.91
C GLY A 92 -11.04 0.69 -15.45
N LYS A 93 -10.33 1.62 -14.81
CA LYS A 93 -10.17 3.02 -15.26
C LYS A 93 -8.72 3.29 -15.66
N ASP A 94 -8.47 4.50 -16.15
CA ASP A 94 -7.12 5.04 -16.25
C ASP A 94 -6.47 5.11 -14.86
N ILE A 95 -5.39 4.35 -14.64
CA ILE A 95 -4.68 4.31 -13.37
C ILE A 95 -3.58 5.37 -13.26
N CYS A 96 -3.36 6.19 -14.30
CA CYS A 96 -2.37 7.26 -14.26
C CYS A 96 -2.55 8.20 -13.06
N PRO A 97 -3.77 8.68 -12.73
CA PRO A 97 -3.99 9.57 -11.60
C PRO A 97 -3.49 9.01 -10.27
N ILE A 98 -3.84 7.76 -9.94
CA ILE A 98 -3.44 7.13 -8.68
C ILE A 98 -1.94 6.83 -8.64
N LEU A 99 -1.34 6.41 -9.76
CA LEU A 99 0.12 6.19 -9.81
C LEU A 99 0.91 7.50 -9.67
N ASN A 100 0.43 8.60 -10.29
CA ASN A 100 1.02 9.93 -10.12
C ASN A 100 0.84 10.43 -8.69
N ALA A 101 -0.34 10.27 -8.10
CA ALA A 101 -0.61 10.68 -6.72
C ALA A 101 0.30 9.93 -5.72
N CYS A 102 0.59 8.66 -5.98
CA CYS A 102 1.53 7.85 -5.22
C CYS A 102 3.03 8.15 -5.51
N ASN A 103 3.34 9.06 -6.43
CA ASN A 103 4.71 9.37 -6.89
C ASN A 103 5.49 8.15 -7.40
N VAL A 104 4.80 7.20 -8.04
CA VAL A 104 5.39 6.01 -8.66
C VAL A 104 5.26 6.00 -10.19
N TRP A 105 4.74 7.09 -10.77
CA TRP A 105 4.61 7.29 -12.21
C TRP A 105 5.50 8.44 -12.69
N GLY A 106 6.32 8.18 -13.71
CA GLY A 106 7.24 9.16 -14.26
C GLY A 106 6.74 9.86 -15.52
N ARG A 107 5.52 9.59 -16.00
CA ARG A 107 4.96 10.19 -17.22
C ARG A 107 3.84 11.18 -16.88
N SER A 108 3.58 12.12 -17.80
CA SER A 108 2.44 13.02 -17.67
C SER A 108 1.13 12.23 -17.67
N CYS A 109 0.21 12.61 -16.78
CA CYS A 109 -1.18 12.13 -16.75
C CYS A 109 -2.17 13.19 -17.28
N LYS A 110 -1.64 14.24 -17.91
CA LYS A 110 -2.42 15.34 -18.46
C LYS A 110 -2.17 15.45 -19.96
N PRO A 111 -3.17 15.92 -20.73
CA PRO A 111 -2.97 16.29 -22.12
C PRO A 111 -1.76 17.21 -22.26
N GLY A 112 -0.95 16.95 -23.28
CA GLY A 112 0.24 17.73 -23.59
C GLY A 112 -0.01 18.70 -24.73
N GLN A 113 1.00 19.52 -25.02
CA GLN A 113 1.03 20.36 -26.21
C GLN A 113 2.33 20.09 -26.97
N LEU A 114 2.20 19.82 -28.26
CA LEU A 114 3.33 19.69 -29.17
C LEU A 114 3.45 20.98 -29.98
N LEU A 115 4.66 21.54 -30.03
CA LEU A 115 4.96 22.71 -30.84
C LEU A 115 5.54 22.25 -32.17
N GLU A 116 4.77 22.37 -33.24
CA GLU A 116 5.25 22.08 -34.59
C GLU A 116 5.86 23.35 -35.20
N ASN A 117 7.11 23.24 -35.64
CA ASN A 117 7.76 24.28 -36.43
C ASN A 117 7.57 23.97 -37.92
N VAL A 118 6.62 24.67 -38.55
CA VAL A 118 6.22 24.44 -39.94
C VAL A 118 6.99 25.34 -40.91
N GLY A 119 8.20 25.76 -40.55
CA GLY A 119 9.04 26.64 -41.37
C GLY A 119 8.57 28.10 -41.43
N SER A 120 7.69 28.50 -40.50
CA SER A 120 7.24 29.88 -40.32
C SER A 120 7.74 30.47 -38.98
N PRO A 121 7.72 31.79 -38.78
CA PRO A 121 8.12 32.41 -37.50
C PRO A 121 7.21 32.03 -36.32
N SER A 122 6.04 31.44 -36.57
CA SER A 122 5.06 31.02 -35.57
C SER A 122 5.02 29.50 -35.41
N PHE A 123 4.94 29.06 -34.15
CA PHE A 123 4.69 27.67 -33.79
C PHE A 123 3.21 27.33 -33.92
N HIS A 124 2.91 26.17 -34.47
CA HIS A 124 1.57 25.58 -34.37
C HIS A 124 1.52 24.73 -33.10
N VAL A 125 0.59 25.06 -32.20
CA VAL A 125 0.32 24.28 -30.98
C VAL A 125 -0.67 23.19 -31.33
N VAL A 126 -0.27 21.93 -31.15
CA VAL A 126 -1.14 20.76 -31.31
C VAL A 126 -1.40 20.15 -29.94
N ASP A 127 -2.66 20.09 -29.53
CA ASP A 127 -3.05 19.41 -28.30
C ASP A 127 -2.89 17.90 -28.48
N VAL A 128 -2.12 17.28 -27.59
CA VAL A 128 -1.91 15.83 -27.55
C VAL A 128 -2.76 15.28 -26.41
N PRO A 129 -3.80 14.47 -26.69
CA PRO A 129 -4.63 13.91 -25.65
C PRO A 129 -3.82 12.98 -24.75
N HIS A 130 -4.20 12.92 -23.47
CA HIS A 130 -3.67 11.91 -22.57
C HIS A 130 -4.11 10.52 -23.03
N VAL A 131 -3.16 9.58 -23.07
CA VAL A 131 -3.45 8.18 -23.36
C VAL A 131 -3.62 7.45 -22.03
N PRO A 132 -4.80 6.88 -21.76
CA PRO A 132 -5.03 6.11 -20.54
C PRO A 132 -3.95 5.08 -20.30
N VAL A 133 -3.47 5.00 -19.06
CA VAL A 133 -2.55 3.96 -18.64
C VAL A 133 -3.38 2.72 -18.34
N ASP A 134 -3.17 1.67 -19.13
CA ASP A 134 -3.74 0.36 -18.83
C ASP A 134 -2.92 -0.33 -17.72
N GLY A 135 -3.62 -0.92 -16.77
CA GLY A 135 -3.01 -1.74 -15.75
C GLY A 135 -4.03 -2.36 -14.82
N THR A 136 -3.61 -3.41 -14.12
CA THR A 136 -4.49 -4.18 -13.25
C THR A 136 -4.12 -3.95 -11.80
N ILE A 137 -5.07 -3.48 -11.00
CA ILE A 137 -4.96 -3.37 -9.54
C ILE A 137 -5.53 -4.65 -8.92
N ARG A 138 -4.72 -5.32 -8.09
CA ARG A 138 -5.11 -6.51 -7.33
C ARG A 138 -4.84 -6.29 -5.85
N PHE A 139 -5.69 -6.86 -5.00
CA PHE A 139 -5.54 -6.81 -3.55
C PHE A 139 -5.07 -8.16 -3.02
N GLU A 140 -4.34 -8.12 -1.90
CA GLU A 140 -3.92 -9.30 -1.15
C GLU A 140 -3.08 -10.30 -2.00
N GLU A 141 -2.11 -9.79 -2.77
CA GLU A 141 -1.29 -10.61 -3.65
C GLU A 141 -0.10 -11.23 -2.88
N HIS A 142 0.09 -12.53 -3.11
CA HIS A 142 1.05 -13.34 -2.34
C HIS A 142 2.33 -13.58 -3.13
N PHE A 143 3.48 -13.25 -2.53
CA PHE A 143 4.80 -13.43 -3.17
C PHE A 143 5.68 -14.39 -2.39
N GLU A 144 5.78 -15.62 -2.88
CA GLU A 144 6.53 -16.69 -2.21
C GLU A 144 8.03 -16.44 -2.14
N ILE A 145 8.60 -16.51 -0.93
CA ILE A 145 10.05 -16.44 -0.72
C ILE A 145 10.74 -17.77 -1.03
N SER A 146 10.10 -18.91 -0.76
CA SER A 146 10.69 -20.25 -0.92
C SER A 146 9.66 -21.31 -1.33
N GLU A 147 10.14 -22.34 -2.03
CA GLU A 147 9.38 -23.54 -2.39
C GLU A 147 9.29 -24.53 -1.22
N ASP A 148 10.22 -24.45 -0.26
CA ASP A 148 10.20 -25.28 0.94
C ASP A 148 9.14 -24.78 1.92
N LYS A 149 7.91 -25.25 1.73
CA LYS A 149 6.76 -24.93 2.61
C LYS A 149 6.89 -25.52 4.01
N SER A 150 7.75 -26.53 4.22
CA SER A 150 7.99 -27.08 5.55
C SER A 150 8.76 -26.07 6.42
N ARG A 151 9.78 -25.42 5.85
CA ARG A 151 10.56 -24.38 6.51
C ARG A 151 9.89 -23.02 6.43
N PHE A 152 9.24 -22.68 5.31
CA PHE A 152 8.63 -21.36 5.06
C PHE A 152 7.14 -21.50 4.71
N PRO A 153 6.29 -21.86 5.69
CA PRO A 153 4.87 -22.13 5.43
C PRO A 153 4.04 -20.88 5.11
N ARG A 154 4.50 -19.70 5.53
CA ARG A 154 3.77 -18.43 5.33
C ARG A 154 4.36 -17.65 4.16
N THR A 155 3.48 -17.19 3.29
CA THR A 155 3.82 -16.31 2.18
C THR A 155 3.51 -14.86 2.56
N PRO A 156 4.45 -13.92 2.36
CA PRO A 156 4.17 -12.48 2.52
C PRO A 156 3.05 -12.04 1.59
N ASN A 157 2.14 -11.26 2.15
CA ASN A 157 0.95 -10.76 1.47
C ASN A 157 1.08 -9.25 1.26
N ILE A 158 1.01 -8.81 0.00
CA ILE A 158 1.09 -7.41 -0.38
C ILE A 158 -0.32 -6.86 -0.55
N ASP A 159 -0.63 -5.79 0.18
CA ASP A 159 -1.98 -5.22 0.25
C ASP A 159 -2.51 -4.81 -1.12
N VAL A 160 -1.68 -4.15 -1.95
CA VAL A 160 -2.03 -3.77 -3.33
C VAL A 160 -0.88 -4.07 -4.29
N PHE A 161 -1.19 -4.72 -5.40
CA PHE A 161 -0.26 -4.93 -6.50
C PHE A 161 -0.83 -4.37 -7.80
N ILE A 162 -0.09 -3.48 -8.44
CA ILE A 162 -0.48 -2.83 -9.69
C ILE A 162 0.44 -3.27 -10.81
N ARG A 163 -0.12 -4.02 -11.77
CA ARG A 163 0.58 -4.45 -12.97
C ARG A 163 0.47 -3.37 -14.04
N VAL A 164 1.58 -2.70 -14.34
CA VAL A 164 1.63 -1.55 -15.28
C VAL A 164 2.75 -1.68 -16.33
N GLY A 165 3.45 -2.81 -16.33
CA GLY A 165 4.46 -3.13 -17.35
C GLY A 165 5.88 -2.99 -16.81
N LEU A 166 6.36 -1.78 -16.50
CA LEU A 166 7.76 -1.54 -16.10
C LEU A 166 7.98 -0.23 -15.29
N PRO A 167 8.26 -0.29 -13.97
CA PRO A 167 8.14 -1.44 -13.08
C PRO A 167 6.68 -1.70 -12.65
N ASP A 168 6.36 -2.92 -12.21
CA ASP A 168 5.11 -3.15 -11.47
C ASP A 168 5.23 -2.54 -10.07
N ILE A 169 4.10 -2.14 -9.49
CA ILE A 169 4.07 -1.48 -8.19
C ILE A 169 3.50 -2.44 -7.14
N ALA A 170 4.25 -2.65 -6.08
CA ALA A 170 3.82 -3.36 -4.88
C ALA A 170 3.62 -2.34 -3.76
N ILE A 171 2.50 -2.36 -3.07
CA ILE A 171 2.17 -1.37 -2.04
C ILE A 171 1.88 -2.10 -0.74
N GLU A 172 2.68 -1.79 0.28
CA GLU A 172 2.39 -2.14 1.67
C GLU A 172 1.73 -0.92 2.33
N SER A 173 0.53 -1.10 2.87
CA SER A 173 -0.30 -0.04 3.43
C SER A 173 -0.41 -0.16 4.96
N LYS A 174 -0.16 0.95 5.66
CA LYS A 174 -0.40 1.04 7.10
C LYS A 174 -1.31 2.22 7.46
N PHE A 175 -2.34 1.95 8.27
CA PHE A 175 -3.21 2.99 8.79
C PHE A 175 -2.92 3.27 10.27
N ALA A 176 -3.45 2.42 11.16
CA ALA A 176 -3.38 2.62 12.60
C ALA A 176 -2.39 1.67 13.30
N GLU A 177 -1.96 0.61 12.60
CA GLU A 177 -1.09 -0.46 13.08
C GLU A 177 0.23 0.04 13.65
N PRO A 178 0.96 0.98 13.00
CA PRO A 178 2.27 1.43 13.49
C PRO A 178 2.18 2.04 14.90
N TYR A 179 1.03 2.59 15.26
CA TYR A 179 0.82 3.35 16.49
C TYR A 179 0.18 2.53 17.62
N ARG A 180 -0.04 1.22 17.45
CA ARG A 180 -0.68 0.36 18.47
C ARG A 180 0.22 0.07 19.68
N GLY A 181 1.51 0.44 19.62
CA GLY A 181 2.45 0.30 20.73
C GLY A 181 2.92 -1.13 21.00
N GLY A 182 2.64 -2.08 20.10
CA GLY A 182 3.19 -3.43 20.14
C GLY A 182 4.62 -3.46 19.61
N LYS A 183 5.42 -4.42 20.08
CA LYS A 183 6.72 -4.73 19.47
C LYS A 183 6.49 -5.49 18.16
N HIS A 184 7.29 -5.18 17.15
CA HIS A 184 7.35 -5.99 15.94
C HIS A 184 8.16 -7.25 16.22
N GLU A 185 7.68 -8.40 15.72
CA GLU A 185 8.53 -9.58 15.66
C GLU A 185 9.66 -9.29 14.67
N GLY A 186 10.88 -9.65 15.05
CA GLY A 186 12.01 -9.56 14.15
C GLY A 186 11.98 -10.62 13.04
N LEU A 187 13.01 -10.62 12.22
CA LEU A 187 13.14 -11.65 11.19
C LEU A 187 13.57 -12.97 11.83
N LYS A 188 12.87 -14.07 11.55
CA LYS A 188 13.22 -15.38 12.13
C LYS A 188 14.57 -15.87 11.62
N GLN A 189 15.35 -16.51 12.50
CA GLN A 189 16.71 -16.98 12.21
C GLN A 189 16.84 -17.80 10.90
N LYS A 190 15.83 -18.63 10.58
CA LYS A 190 15.79 -19.41 9.33
C LYS A 190 15.92 -18.59 8.04
N TYR A 191 15.54 -17.31 8.05
CA TYR A 191 15.73 -16.43 6.89
C TYR A 191 17.19 -15.97 6.77
N ILE A 192 17.90 -15.83 7.90
CA ILE A 192 19.31 -15.41 7.97
C ILE A 192 20.24 -16.53 7.50
N GLU A 193 19.90 -17.78 7.85
CA GLU A 193 20.65 -18.99 7.51
C GLU A 193 20.56 -19.34 6.02
N GLU A 194 19.48 -18.93 5.35
CA GLU A 194 19.26 -19.18 3.93
C GLU A 194 19.97 -18.11 3.08
N LEU A 195 21.28 -18.24 2.92
CA LEU A 195 22.15 -17.29 2.21
C LEU A 195 21.71 -17.01 0.76
N SER A 196 21.02 -17.96 0.13
CA SER A 196 20.54 -17.82 -1.25
C SER A 196 19.55 -16.65 -1.43
N PHE A 197 18.79 -16.29 -0.39
CA PHE A 197 17.85 -15.16 -0.42
C PHE A 197 18.53 -13.79 -0.56
N TRP A 198 19.78 -13.69 -0.13
CA TRP A 198 20.47 -12.41 0.05
C TRP A 198 21.37 -12.02 -1.13
N LYS A 199 21.35 -12.81 -2.21
CA LYS A 199 22.14 -12.51 -3.42
C LYS A 199 21.77 -11.13 -3.99
N GLY A 200 22.72 -10.19 -3.92
CA GLY A 200 22.52 -8.82 -4.38
C GLY A 200 21.81 -7.91 -3.38
N LEU A 201 21.58 -8.36 -2.14
CA LEU A 201 20.96 -7.60 -1.06
C LEU A 201 21.83 -7.56 0.23
N PRO A 202 23.13 -7.20 0.15
CA PRO A 202 24.01 -7.25 1.31
C PRO A 202 23.60 -6.31 2.45
N ASN A 203 23.08 -5.10 2.17
CA ASN A 203 22.73 -4.14 3.22
C ASN A 203 21.44 -4.53 3.94
N LEU A 204 20.44 -5.03 3.21
CA LEU A 204 19.24 -5.62 3.80
C LEU A 204 19.56 -6.90 4.57
N TYR A 205 20.58 -7.65 4.18
CA TYR A 205 21.05 -8.80 4.97
C TYR A 205 21.67 -8.38 6.29
N GLU A 206 22.50 -7.33 6.31
CA GLU A 206 23.03 -6.76 7.55
C GLU A 206 21.90 -6.27 8.46
N LEU A 207 20.91 -5.56 7.89
CA LEU A 207 19.73 -5.14 8.64
C LEU A 207 18.96 -6.34 9.20
N ALA A 208 18.76 -7.38 8.40
CA ALA A 208 18.05 -8.59 8.80
C ALA A 208 18.72 -9.28 9.99
N LYS A 209 20.06 -9.34 10.01
CA LYS A 209 20.82 -9.86 11.15
C LYS A 209 20.63 -9.01 12.40
N GLU A 210 20.62 -7.69 12.26
CA GLU A 210 20.44 -6.74 13.36
C GLU A 210 19.05 -6.85 14.02
N ILE A 211 18.01 -7.11 13.23
CA ILE A 211 16.62 -7.22 13.70
C ILE A 211 16.16 -8.68 13.92
N SER A 212 17.07 -9.63 14.01
CA SER A 212 16.78 -11.06 14.24
C SER A 212 17.20 -11.49 15.66
N PRO A 213 16.40 -12.28 16.39
CA PRO A 213 15.03 -12.69 16.07
C PRO A 213 13.98 -11.63 16.45
N ASP A 214 14.38 -10.60 17.21
CA ASP A 214 13.52 -9.53 17.72
C ASP A 214 13.94 -8.19 17.12
N ASP A 215 12.97 -7.41 16.65
CA ASP A 215 13.25 -6.04 16.20
C ASP A 215 13.28 -5.09 17.40
N LYS A 216 14.49 -4.61 17.73
CA LYS A 216 14.72 -3.57 18.74
C LYS A 216 15.11 -2.23 18.13
N LYS A 217 15.25 -2.18 16.80
CA LYS A 217 15.73 -1.02 16.05
C LYS A 217 14.56 -0.15 15.63
N PHE A 218 13.52 -0.77 15.09
CA PHE A 218 12.32 -0.08 14.61
C PHE A 218 11.16 -0.29 15.57
N ARG A 219 10.56 0.81 16.03
CA ARG A 219 9.42 0.79 16.94
C ARG A 219 8.10 0.85 16.19
N TYR A 220 8.03 1.63 15.12
CA TYR A 220 6.81 1.89 14.35
C TYR A 220 6.80 1.11 13.04
N LEU A 221 7.94 1.03 12.35
CA LEU A 221 8.10 0.32 11.09
C LEU A 221 8.30 -1.18 11.31
N ASP A 222 7.47 -2.02 10.68
CA ASP A 222 7.72 -3.46 10.61
C ASP A 222 8.74 -3.76 9.50
N ALA A 223 10.02 -3.55 9.79
CA ALA A 223 11.09 -3.76 8.81
C ALA A 223 11.22 -5.24 8.42
N ALA A 224 10.94 -6.17 9.35
CA ALA A 224 10.96 -7.60 9.06
C ALA A 224 9.91 -7.99 8.01
N GLN A 225 8.72 -7.38 8.06
CA GLN A 225 7.71 -7.55 7.02
C GLN A 225 8.17 -6.99 5.67
N LEU A 226 8.73 -5.76 5.63
CA LEU A 226 9.21 -5.17 4.38
C LEU A 226 10.32 -5.98 3.73
N ILE A 227 11.27 -6.50 4.53
CA ILE A 227 12.32 -7.40 4.03
C ILE A 227 11.69 -8.65 3.40
N LYS A 228 10.70 -9.27 4.04
CA LYS A 228 10.00 -10.43 3.49
C LYS A 228 9.32 -10.11 2.15
N HIS A 229 8.69 -8.94 2.00
CA HIS A 229 8.14 -8.50 0.72
C HIS A 229 9.21 -8.36 -0.35
N VAL A 230 10.34 -7.71 -0.04
CA VAL A 230 11.47 -7.58 -0.97
C VAL A 230 11.97 -8.95 -1.42
N LEU A 231 12.15 -9.91 -0.49
CA LEU A 231 12.60 -11.26 -0.83
C LEU A 231 11.61 -11.99 -1.74
N GLY A 232 10.31 -11.93 -1.44
CA GLY A 232 9.26 -12.58 -2.23
C GLY A 232 9.13 -11.98 -3.63
N LEU A 233 9.11 -10.64 -3.72
CA LEU A 233 9.08 -9.92 -4.99
C LEU A 233 10.33 -10.25 -5.82
N LYS A 234 11.52 -10.13 -5.23
CA LYS A 234 12.78 -10.43 -5.92
C LYS A 234 12.78 -11.84 -6.51
N ARG A 235 12.40 -12.86 -5.74
CA ARG A 235 12.31 -14.24 -6.25
C ARG A 235 11.34 -14.34 -7.43
N SER A 236 10.16 -13.74 -7.33
CA SER A 236 9.15 -13.76 -8.39
C SER A 236 9.66 -13.12 -9.70
N PHE A 237 10.26 -11.94 -9.60
CA PHE A 237 10.80 -11.24 -10.78
C PHE A 237 12.07 -11.89 -11.33
N ASP A 238 12.94 -12.45 -10.49
CA ASP A 238 14.10 -13.22 -10.95
C ASP A 238 13.65 -14.46 -11.75
N LYS A 239 12.66 -15.22 -11.25
CA LYS A 239 12.08 -16.36 -11.95
C LYS A 239 11.39 -15.96 -13.26
N TYR A 240 10.67 -14.84 -13.26
CA TYR A 240 10.08 -14.31 -14.49
C TYR A 240 11.17 -13.97 -15.52
N ASN A 241 12.20 -13.25 -15.09
CA ASN A 241 13.27 -12.78 -15.96
C ASN A 241 14.19 -13.89 -16.46
N SER A 242 14.40 -14.97 -15.69
CA SER A 242 15.18 -16.14 -16.14
C SER A 242 14.48 -16.90 -17.26
N ASN A 243 13.15 -16.81 -17.35
CA ASN A 243 12.34 -17.47 -18.36
C ASN A 243 12.15 -16.61 -19.63
N LEU A 244 12.63 -15.37 -19.64
CA LEU A 244 12.65 -14.54 -20.84
C LEU A 244 13.74 -15.07 -21.77
N GLY A 245 13.35 -15.67 -22.90
CA GLY A 245 14.30 -16.09 -23.93
C GLY A 245 15.21 -14.95 -24.40
N ALA A 246 16.33 -15.29 -25.05
CA ALA A 246 17.46 -14.41 -25.37
C ALA A 246 17.14 -13.11 -26.15
N GLY A 247 15.89 -12.89 -26.59
CA GLY A 247 15.45 -11.72 -27.38
C GLY A 247 14.78 -10.57 -26.60
N ARG A 248 14.54 -10.68 -25.29
CA ARG A 248 14.03 -9.55 -24.48
C ARG A 248 15.14 -8.92 -23.64
N HIS A 249 15.57 -7.72 -24.03
CA HIS A 249 16.63 -6.98 -23.33
C HIS A 249 16.16 -6.23 -22.07
N ILE A 250 14.85 -6.03 -21.89
CA ILE A 250 14.33 -5.25 -20.76
C ILE A 250 13.86 -6.20 -19.66
N LYS A 251 14.61 -6.21 -18.56
CA LYS A 251 14.23 -6.93 -17.33
C LYS A 251 13.02 -6.27 -16.70
N ARG A 252 12.06 -7.09 -16.30
CA ARG A 252 10.93 -6.65 -15.50
C ARG A 252 11.39 -6.45 -14.05
N GLY A 253 10.94 -5.38 -13.42
CA GLY A 253 11.26 -5.08 -12.02
C GLY A 253 10.02 -4.66 -11.25
N PHE A 254 10.22 -4.44 -9.95
CA PHE A 254 9.19 -3.95 -9.05
C PHE A 254 9.62 -2.64 -8.39
N HIS A 255 8.64 -1.90 -7.89
CA HIS A 255 8.78 -0.79 -6.97
C HIS A 255 7.94 -1.11 -5.74
N LEU A 256 8.57 -1.19 -4.56
CA LEU A 256 7.87 -1.35 -3.28
C LEU A 256 7.55 0.02 -2.68
N LEU A 257 6.29 0.39 -2.63
CA LEU A 257 5.79 1.62 -2.03
C LEU A 257 5.26 1.32 -0.63
N TYR A 258 5.73 2.08 0.36
CA TYR A 258 5.15 2.09 1.69
C TYR A 258 4.16 3.25 1.82
N LEU A 259 2.87 2.93 1.80
CA LEU A 259 1.78 3.90 1.93
C LEU A 259 1.33 3.94 3.39
N TRP A 260 1.44 5.09 4.04
CA TRP A 260 1.20 5.17 5.48
C TRP A 260 0.37 6.38 5.90
N TYR A 261 -0.31 6.29 7.04
CA TYR A 261 -1.09 7.40 7.54
C TYR A 261 -0.28 8.24 8.53
N ASP A 262 -0.08 9.51 8.20
CA ASP A 262 0.67 10.41 9.06
C ASP A 262 -0.16 10.89 10.26
N VAL A 263 0.52 11.10 11.39
CA VAL A 263 -0.09 11.59 12.62
C VAL A 263 0.75 12.71 13.21
N VAL A 264 0.10 13.77 13.67
CA VAL A 264 0.81 14.92 14.21
C VAL A 264 1.51 14.55 15.52
N GLY A 265 2.78 14.95 15.66
CA GLY A 265 3.56 14.83 16.89
C GLY A 265 4.69 13.80 16.81
N LYS A 266 5.14 13.34 17.98
CA LYS A 266 6.34 12.51 18.12
C LYS A 266 6.23 11.16 17.40
N ASP A 267 5.05 10.55 17.43
CA ASP A 267 4.82 9.22 16.85
C ASP A 267 4.99 9.24 15.32
N GLY A 268 4.35 10.19 14.63
CA GLY A 268 4.48 10.34 13.17
C GLY A 268 5.90 10.74 12.74
N PHE A 269 6.55 11.65 13.49
CA PHE A 269 7.95 12.01 13.23
C PHE A 269 8.90 10.82 13.37
N ALA A 270 8.76 10.04 14.44
CA ALA A 270 9.60 8.86 14.67
C ALA A 270 9.35 7.78 13.61
N HIS A 271 8.08 7.52 13.26
CA HIS A 271 7.74 6.58 12.20
C HIS A 271 8.33 7.00 10.84
N ARG A 272 8.21 8.28 10.46
CA ARG A 272 8.83 8.81 9.24
C ARG A 272 10.34 8.57 9.19
N ARG A 273 11.05 8.86 10.28
CA ARG A 273 12.51 8.63 10.37
C ARG A 273 12.90 7.17 10.21
N GLU A 274 12.12 6.26 10.79
CA GLU A 274 12.33 4.82 10.63
C GLU A 274 12.15 4.37 9.18
N ILE A 275 11.12 4.87 8.49
CA ILE A 275 10.88 4.62 7.07
C ILE A 275 12.03 5.15 6.22
N GLU A 276 12.48 6.39 6.45
CA GLU A 276 13.60 6.99 5.72
C GLU A 276 14.90 6.20 5.92
N GLN A 277 15.15 5.71 7.14
CA GLN A 277 16.29 4.84 7.42
C GLN A 277 16.21 3.52 6.64
N PHE A 278 15.05 2.87 6.60
CA PHE A 278 14.85 1.65 5.80
C PHE A 278 15.03 1.94 4.30
N ALA A 279 14.49 3.05 3.80
CA ALA A 279 14.60 3.46 2.41
C ALA A 279 16.07 3.60 1.97
N GLU A 280 16.89 4.23 2.80
CA GLU A 280 18.33 4.39 2.52
C GLU A 280 19.07 3.05 2.48
N ILE A 281 18.70 2.10 3.35
CA ILE A 281 19.29 0.74 3.34
C ILE A 281 18.88 0.00 2.05
N ALA A 282 17.58 0.01 1.70
CA ALA A 282 17.07 -0.63 0.50
C ALA A 282 17.69 -0.05 -0.79
N ARG A 283 17.90 1.28 -0.82
CA ARG A 283 18.54 1.98 -1.94
C ARG A 283 19.96 1.50 -2.21
N LYS A 284 20.75 1.21 -1.15
CA LYS A 284 22.12 0.69 -1.29
C LYS A 284 22.19 -0.68 -1.97
N ASP A 285 21.09 -1.44 -1.90
CA ASP A 285 20.93 -2.74 -2.58
C ASP A 285 20.23 -2.61 -3.94
N ASN A 286 20.05 -1.40 -4.47
CA ASN A 286 19.31 -1.10 -5.70
C ASN A 286 17.84 -1.58 -5.68
N VAL A 287 17.24 -1.70 -4.50
CA VAL A 287 15.81 -1.97 -4.35
C VAL A 287 15.06 -0.65 -4.52
N LYS A 288 14.15 -0.58 -5.50
CA LYS A 288 13.25 0.58 -5.66
C LYS A 288 12.22 0.56 -4.55
N PHE A 289 12.52 1.32 -3.49
CA PHE A 289 11.62 1.55 -2.37
C PHE A 289 11.33 3.04 -2.25
N SER A 290 10.06 3.40 -2.05
CA SER A 290 9.67 4.76 -1.67
C SER A 290 8.55 4.70 -0.65
N HIS A 291 8.22 5.86 -0.09
CA HIS A 291 7.07 6.00 0.80
C HIS A 291 6.29 7.26 0.45
N VAL A 292 5.01 7.25 0.76
CA VAL A 292 4.12 8.41 0.64
C VAL A 292 3.02 8.28 1.68
N THR A 293 2.48 9.41 2.13
CA THR A 293 1.36 9.38 3.07
C THR A 293 0.02 9.30 2.35
N TYR A 294 -0.99 8.70 2.99
CA TYR A 294 -2.38 8.78 2.53
C TYR A 294 -2.81 10.22 2.29
N GLN A 295 -2.40 11.13 3.18
CA GLN A 295 -2.71 12.55 3.09
C GLN A 295 -2.13 13.19 1.83
N GLU A 296 -0.86 12.94 1.53
CA GLU A 296 -0.20 13.45 0.31
C GLU A 296 -0.89 12.92 -0.96
N VAL A 297 -1.24 11.62 -1.00
CA VAL A 297 -1.95 11.02 -2.13
C VAL A 297 -3.31 11.69 -2.33
N ILE A 298 -4.13 11.80 -1.28
CA ILE A 298 -5.48 12.38 -1.37
C ILE A 298 -5.42 13.87 -1.75
N MET A 299 -4.47 14.63 -1.17
CA MET A 299 -4.27 16.03 -1.53
C MET A 299 -3.85 16.19 -3.00
N LYS A 300 -2.98 15.31 -3.50
CA LYS A 300 -2.54 15.36 -4.91
C LYS A 300 -3.67 14.99 -5.86
N LEU A 301 -4.47 13.98 -5.54
CA LEU A 301 -5.70 13.66 -6.28
C LEU A 301 -6.66 14.86 -6.31
N SER A 302 -6.93 15.46 -5.15
CA SER A 302 -7.82 16.62 -5.04
C SER A 302 -7.33 17.84 -5.80
N LYS A 303 -6.02 18.06 -5.88
CA LYS A 303 -5.46 19.19 -6.60
C LYS A 303 -5.40 18.98 -8.11
N GLU A 304 -5.07 17.76 -8.55
CA GLU A 304 -4.69 17.50 -9.95
C GLU A 304 -5.72 16.71 -10.75
N PHE A 305 -6.63 16.00 -10.09
CA PHE A 305 -7.56 15.04 -10.70
C PHE A 305 -8.98 15.14 -10.11
N TYR A 306 -9.40 16.33 -9.66
CA TYR A 306 -10.74 16.56 -9.12
C TYR A 306 -11.86 16.40 -10.14
N GLU A 307 -11.70 17.06 -11.29
CA GLU A 307 -12.69 17.04 -12.36
C GLU A 307 -12.94 15.62 -12.86
N GLY A 308 -14.21 15.20 -12.85
CA GLY A 308 -14.66 13.84 -13.20
C GLY A 308 -14.54 12.80 -12.07
N ASN A 309 -13.99 13.17 -10.91
CA ASN A 309 -13.82 12.30 -9.74
C ASN A 309 -14.35 12.94 -8.44
N GLU A 310 -15.26 13.90 -8.55
CA GLU A 310 -15.65 14.81 -7.47
C GLU A 310 -16.21 14.06 -6.26
N SER A 311 -17.21 13.20 -6.46
CA SER A 311 -17.85 12.44 -5.38
C SER A 311 -16.88 11.52 -4.63
N TYR A 312 -15.94 10.94 -5.37
CA TYR A 312 -14.91 10.07 -4.85
C TYR A 312 -13.88 10.83 -4.01
N ILE A 313 -13.41 11.97 -4.52
CA ILE A 313 -12.42 12.77 -3.82
C ILE A 313 -13.04 13.50 -2.64
N ASP A 314 -14.28 13.98 -2.75
CA ASP A 314 -15.05 14.55 -1.63
C ASP A 314 -15.19 13.52 -0.50
N TYR A 315 -15.45 12.26 -0.85
CA TYR A 315 -15.48 11.18 0.12
C TYR A 315 -14.13 10.98 0.81
N LEU A 316 -13.03 10.85 0.05
CA LEU A 316 -11.70 10.63 0.61
C LEU A 316 -11.25 11.80 1.49
N THR A 317 -11.50 13.03 1.06
CA THR A 317 -11.13 14.24 1.79
C THR A 317 -11.93 14.36 3.09
N ASP A 318 -13.26 14.21 3.05
CA ASP A 318 -14.09 14.26 4.28
C ASP A 318 -13.75 13.11 5.24
N ARG A 319 -13.38 11.95 4.72
CA ARG A 319 -13.12 10.76 5.54
C ARG A 319 -11.72 10.73 6.15
N TYR A 320 -10.70 11.05 5.37
CA TYR A 320 -9.31 10.77 5.72
C TYR A 320 -8.43 12.02 5.90
N LEU A 321 -8.87 13.21 5.46
CA LEU A 321 -8.19 14.48 5.74
C LEU A 321 -8.83 15.22 6.93
#